data_AF-A0A660MVM7-F1
#
_entry.id   AF-A0A660MVM7-F1
#
_cell.length_a   1.000
_cell.length_b   1.000
_cell.length_c   1.000
_cell.angle_alpha   90.00
_cell.angle_beta   90.00
_cell.angle_gamma   90.00
#
_symmetry.space_group_name_H-M   'P 1'
#
loop_
_entity.id
_entity.type
_entity.pdbx_description
1 polymer ?
#
loop_
_entity_poly.entity_id
_entity_poly.type
_entity_poly.pdbx_seq_one_letter_code
_entity_poly.pdbx_strand_id
1 'polypeptide(L)'
;MNTKLEKLFEKYNFSQKDRFEISQIFFLLTEERKQNLLKNFDEFALSINKINSDIDTEKDILIGSAVEKIKNSILEERKNKIDENIKDEINSLKDEI
;
A
#
# COMPACT_ATOMS: atom_id res chain seq x y z
N MET A 1 0.87 -28.75 12.84
CA MET A 1 0.64 -27.34 13.21
C MET A 1 0.19 -27.28 14.67
N ASN A 2 0.53 -26.24 15.44
CA ASN A 2 0.00 -26.07 16.80
C ASN A 2 -1.49 -25.67 16.71
N THR A 3 -2.39 -26.51 17.23
CA THR A 3 -3.86 -26.33 17.13
C THR A 3 -4.36 -25.08 17.84
N LYS A 4 -3.64 -24.58 18.85
CA LYS A 4 -3.99 -23.33 19.55
C LYS A 4 -3.61 -22.12 18.71
N LEU A 5 -2.46 -22.17 18.03
CA LEU A 5 -1.99 -21.08 17.17
C LEU A 5 -2.91 -20.88 15.96
N GLU A 6 -3.38 -21.95 15.33
CA GLU A 6 -4.35 -21.86 14.22
C GLU A 6 -5.67 -21.22 14.64
N LYS A 7 -6.23 -21.61 15.80
CA LYS A 7 -7.44 -20.99 16.34
C LYS A 7 -7.27 -19.49 16.59
N LEU A 8 -6.07 -19.08 17.00
CA LEU A 8 -5.75 -17.66 17.19
C LEU A 8 -5.65 -16.93 15.85
N PHE A 9 -5.05 -17.54 14.83
CA PHE A 9 -5.01 -16.98 13.48
C PHE A 9 -6.41 -16.79 12.87
N GLU A 10 -7.31 -17.75 13.09
CA GLU A 10 -8.71 -17.65 12.69
C GLU A 10 -9.44 -16.54 13.45
N LYS A 11 -9.28 -16.47 14.79
CA LYS A 11 -9.91 -15.43 15.64
C LYS A 11 -9.58 -14.02 15.14
N TYR A 12 -8.36 -13.78 14.68
CA TYR A 12 -7.88 -12.47 14.24
C TYR A 12 -7.90 -12.25 12.74
N ASN A 13 -8.44 -13.19 11.96
CA ASN A 13 -8.51 -13.12 10.49
C ASN A 13 -7.15 -12.84 9.82
N PHE A 14 -6.06 -13.41 10.33
CA PHE A 14 -4.76 -13.21 9.70
C PHE A 14 -4.70 -13.78 8.28
N SER A 15 -3.99 -13.06 7.40
CA SER A 15 -3.75 -13.48 6.03
C SER A 15 -2.90 -14.75 5.98
N GLN A 16 -2.96 -15.50 4.88
CA GLN A 16 -2.11 -16.70 4.71
C GLN A 16 -0.63 -16.38 4.80
N LYS A 17 -0.21 -15.21 4.32
CA LYS A 17 1.17 -14.72 4.42
C LYS A 17 1.56 -14.52 5.88
N ASP A 18 0.76 -13.79 6.65
CA ASP A 18 1.04 -13.52 8.07
C ASP A 18 1.07 -14.82 8.87
N ARG A 19 0.11 -15.73 8.62
CA ARG A 19 0.08 -17.05 9.27
C ARG A 19 1.36 -17.83 9.01
N PHE A 20 1.84 -17.83 7.77
CA PHE A 20 3.09 -18.48 7.40
C PHE A 20 4.28 -17.86 8.13
N GLU A 21 4.45 -16.54 8.06
CA GLU A 21 5.58 -15.83 8.67
C GLU A 21 5.60 -15.96 10.20
N ILE A 22 4.45 -15.77 10.86
CA ILE A 22 4.31 -15.94 12.31
C ILE A 22 4.60 -17.38 12.70
N SER A 23 4.15 -18.37 11.93
CA SER A 23 4.44 -19.78 12.20
C SER A 23 5.93 -20.08 12.14
N GLN A 24 6.65 -19.58 11.13
CA GLN A 24 8.10 -19.76 11.02
C GLN A 24 8.82 -19.19 12.25
N ILE A 25 8.47 -17.95 12.65
CA ILE A 25 9.04 -17.34 13.86
C ILE A 25 8.71 -18.17 15.10
N PHE A 26 7.44 -18.57 15.25
CA PHE A 26 6.97 -19.34 16.40
C PHE A 26 7.74 -20.64 16.60
N PHE A 27 8.03 -21.38 15.52
CA PHE A 27 8.78 -22.63 15.60
C PHE A 27 10.25 -22.45 16.02
N LEU A 28 10.83 -21.26 15.79
CA LEU A 28 12.20 -20.92 16.19
C LEU A 28 12.30 -20.42 17.64
N LEU A 29 11.18 -20.11 18.29
CA LEU A 29 11.18 -19.64 19.68
C LEU A 29 11.48 -20.76 20.68
N THR A 30 12.07 -20.40 21.83
CA THR A 30 12.14 -21.28 23.00
C THR A 30 10.74 -21.55 23.55
N GLU A 31 10.54 -22.65 24.27
CA GLU A 31 9.23 -23.01 24.81
C GLU A 31 8.64 -21.93 25.73
N GLU A 32 9.48 -21.32 26.58
CA GLU A 32 9.08 -20.17 27.40
C GLU A 32 8.51 -19.02 26.56
N ARG A 33 9.22 -18.64 25.48
CA ARG A 33 8.81 -17.55 24.59
C ARG A 33 7.56 -17.91 23.79
N LYS A 34 7.39 -19.18 23.39
CA LYS A 34 6.15 -19.67 22.76
C LYS A 34 4.96 -19.50 23.69
N GLN A 35 5.08 -19.90 24.96
CA GLN A 35 4.01 -19.73 25.94
C GLN A 35 3.69 -18.25 26.18
N ASN A 36 4.73 -17.41 26.28
CA ASN A 36 4.54 -15.98 26.45
C ASN A 36 3.81 -15.34 25.25
N LEU A 37 4.18 -15.72 24.02
CA LEU A 37 3.48 -15.25 22.82
C LEU A 37 2.01 -15.70 22.83
N LEU A 38 1.75 -16.98 23.11
CA LEU A 38 0.38 -17.52 23.14
C LEU A 38 -0.48 -16.88 24.25
N LYS A 39 0.12 -16.46 25.36
CA LYS A 39 -0.57 -15.77 26.46
C LYS A 39 -0.95 -14.33 26.10
N ASN A 40 -0.05 -13.62 25.42
CA ASN A 40 -0.23 -12.21 25.04
C ASN A 40 -0.61 -12.04 23.56
N PHE A 41 -1.17 -13.08 22.94
CA PHE A 41 -1.42 -13.11 21.50
C PHE A 41 -2.40 -12.02 21.06
N ASP A 42 -3.36 -11.68 21.93
CA ASP A 42 -4.36 -10.66 21.65
C ASP A 42 -3.70 -9.28 21.41
N GLU A 43 -2.73 -8.89 22.24
CA GLU A 43 -1.96 -7.64 22.09
C GLU A 43 -1.06 -7.67 20.84
N PHE A 44 -0.43 -8.81 20.60
CA PHE A 44 0.36 -9.04 19.39
C PHE A 44 -0.51 -8.86 18.14
N ALA A 45 -1.69 -9.46 18.11
CA ALA A 45 -2.58 -9.40 16.96
C ALA A 45 -3.14 -7.99 16.71
N LEU A 46 -3.51 -7.26 17.77
CA LEU A 46 -3.92 -5.86 17.66
C LEU A 46 -2.80 -4.99 17.07
N SER A 47 -1.55 -5.24 17.48
CA SER A 47 -0.40 -4.50 16.97
C SER A 47 -0.16 -4.76 15.47
N ILE A 48 -0.21 -6.01 15.03
CA ILE A 48 -0.07 -6.37 13.60
C ILE A 48 -1.20 -5.76 12.77
N ASN A 49 -2.44 -5.88 13.23
CA ASN A 49 -3.60 -5.34 12.51
C ASN A 49 -3.52 -3.81 12.37
N LYS A 50 -3.06 -3.12 13.42
CA LYS A 50 -2.83 -1.68 13.35
C LYS A 50 -1.75 -1.33 12.33
N ILE A 51 -0.61 -2.03 12.36
CA ILE A 51 0.48 -1.81 11.40
C ILE A 51 -0.01 -2.01 9.96
N ASN A 52 -0.78 -3.08 9.70
CA ASN A 52 -1.35 -3.32 8.38
C ASN A 52 -2.30 -2.21 7.94
N SER A 53 -3.17 -1.73 8.84
CA SER A 53 -4.06 -0.60 8.57
C SER A 53 -3.31 0.69 8.27
N ASP A 54 -2.24 0.98 9.02
CA ASP A 54 -1.40 2.16 8.82
C ASP A 54 -0.67 2.08 7.47
N ILE A 55 -0.15 0.89 7.11
CA ILE A 55 0.48 0.62 5.82
C ILE A 55 -0.50 0.84 4.67
N ASP A 56 -1.72 0.33 4.78
CA ASP A 56 -2.72 0.46 3.71
C ASP A 56 -3.16 1.92 3.54
N THR A 57 -3.32 2.66 4.64
CA THR A 57 -3.57 4.10 4.60
C THR A 57 -2.46 4.85 3.89
N GLU A 58 -1.19 4.56 4.20
CA GLU A 58 -0.04 5.21 3.57
C GLU A 58 0.05 4.86 2.07
N LYS A 59 -0.23 3.61 1.69
CA LYS A 59 -0.30 3.22 0.27
C LYS A 59 -1.34 4.05 -0.48
N ASP A 60 -2.53 4.20 0.08
CA ASP A 60 -3.62 4.95 -0.56
C ASP A 60 -3.23 6.43 -0.75
N ILE A 61 -2.58 7.04 0.25
CA ILE A 61 -2.07 8.41 0.17
C ILE A 61 -1.02 8.53 -0.96
N LEU A 62 -0.03 7.63 -0.99
CA LEU A 62 1.05 7.67 -1.96
C LEU A 62 0.54 7.43 -3.38
N ILE A 63 -0.36 6.46 -3.58
CA ILE A 63 -0.98 6.18 -4.87
C ILE A 63 -1.83 7.37 -5.31
N GLY A 64 -2.65 7.93 -4.41
CA GLY A 64 -3.46 9.12 -4.69
C GLY A 64 -2.59 10.29 -5.16
N SER A 65 -1.50 10.58 -4.44
CA SER A 65 -0.56 11.64 -4.82
C SER A 65 0.13 11.37 -6.16
N ALA A 66 0.52 10.12 -6.43
CA ALA A 66 1.13 9.75 -7.71
C ALA A 66 0.16 9.92 -8.88
N VAL A 67 -1.10 9.51 -8.71
CA VAL A 67 -2.16 9.68 -9.73
C VAL A 67 -2.42 11.16 -10.00
N GLU A 68 -2.47 12.00 -8.97
CA GLU A 68 -2.66 13.44 -9.14
C GLU A 68 -1.49 14.09 -9.91
N LYS A 69 -0.25 13.71 -9.60
CA LYS A 69 0.93 14.16 -10.35
C LYS A 69 0.83 13.77 -11.83
N ILE A 70 0.50 12.51 -12.12
CA ILE A 70 0.32 12.03 -13.51
C ILE A 70 -0.75 12.84 -14.23
N LYS A 71 -1.90 13.07 -13.58
CA LYS A 71 -2.99 13.88 -14.14
C LYS A 71 -2.52 15.29 -14.49
N ASN A 72 -1.81 15.96 -13.57
CA ASN A 72 -1.32 17.32 -13.79
C ASN A 72 -0.29 17.38 -14.91
N SER A 73 0.62 16.41 -14.99
CA SER A 73 1.58 16.31 -16.10
C SER A 73 0.88 16.16 -17.46
N ILE A 74 -0.15 15.32 -17.56
CA ILE A 74 -0.94 15.14 -18.78
C ILE A 74 -1.66 16.44 -19.17
N LEU A 75 -2.19 17.19 -18.20
CA LEU A 75 -2.88 18.46 -18.45
C LEU A 75 -1.92 19.54 -18.97
N GLU A 76 -0.74 19.67 -18.37
CA GLU A 76 0.29 20.62 -18.84
C GLU A 76 0.78 20.28 -20.24
N GLU A 77 1.04 18.99 -20.54
CA GLU A 77 1.44 18.56 -21.88
C GLU A 77 0.38 18.89 -22.94
N ARG A 78 -0.90 18.66 -22.62
CA ARG A 78 -2.02 19.02 -23.52
C ARG A 78 -2.12 20.52 -23.74
N LYS A 79 -1.96 21.32 -22.69
CA LYS A 79 -1.99 22.78 -22.77
C LYS A 79 -0.86 23.30 -23.67
N ASN A 80 0.36 22.83 -23.45
CA ASN A 80 1.52 23.22 -24.26
C ASN A 80 1.31 22.88 -25.74
N LYS A 81 0.77 21.69 -26.05
CA LYS A 81 0.48 21.29 -27.43
C LYS A 81 -0.59 22.18 -28.10
N ILE A 82 -1.61 22.60 -27.34
CA ILE A 82 -2.61 23.56 -27.85
C ILE A 82 -1.97 24.92 -28.12
N ASP A 83 -1.16 25.41 -27.18
CA ASP A 83 -0.46 26.68 -27.32
C ASP A 83 0.52 26.69 -28.51
N GLU A 84 1.19 25.56 -28.79
CA GLU A 84 2.02 25.35 -29.99
C GLU A 84 1.17 25.40 -31.27
N ASN A 85 0.09 24.61 -31.34
CA ASN A 85 -0.79 24.59 -32.51
C ASN A 85 -1.36 25.99 -32.84
N ILE A 86 -1.79 26.75 -31.82
CA ILE A 86 -2.32 28.10 -32.00
C ILE A 86 -1.22 29.04 -32.55
N LYS A 87 0.02 28.92 -32.07
CA LYS A 87 1.13 29.73 -32.59
C LYS A 87 1.42 29.42 -34.05
N ASP A 88 1.42 28.14 -34.42
CA ASP A 88 1.65 27.72 -35.80
C ASP A 88 0.55 28.25 -36.74
N GLU A 89 -0.71 28.19 -36.31
CA GLU A 89 -1.86 28.69 -37.07
C GLU A 89 -1.86 30.23 -37.22
N ILE A 90 -1.44 30.97 -36.18
CA ILE A 90 -1.25 32.43 -36.28
C ILE A 90 -0.13 32.78 -37.27
N ASN A 91 0.96 32.01 -37.28
CA ASN A 91 2.08 32.26 -38.18
C ASN A 91 1.69 31.97 -39.63
N SER A 92 0.96 30.87 -39.90
CA SER A 92 0.48 30.59 -41.26
C SER A 92 -0.46 31.68 -41.78
N LEU A 93 -1.36 32.21 -40.94
CA LEU A 93 -2.23 33.32 -41.33
C LEU A 93 -1.48 34.63 -41.61
N LYS A 94 -0.35 34.88 -40.95
CA LYS A 94 0.49 36.07 -41.21
C LYS A 94 1.25 35.97 -42.53
N ASP A 95 1.67 34.77 -42.91
CA ASP A 95 2.41 34.55 -44.16
C ASP A 95 1.49 34.59 -45.40
N GLU A 96 0.16 34.51 -45.21
CA GLU A 96 -0.86 34.60 -46.27
C GLU A 96 -1.35 36.04 -46.57
N ILE A 97 -0.92 37.06 -45.80
CA ILE A 97 -1.29 38.48 -45.96
C ILE A 97 -0.12 39.29 -46.51
#